data_AF-A0A523ZWC6-F1
#
_entry.id   AF-A0A523ZWC6-F1
#
_cell.length_a   1.000
_cell.length_b   1.000
_cell.length_c   1.000
_cell.angle_alpha   90.00
_cell.angle_beta   90.00
_cell.angle_gamma   90.00
#
_symmetry.space_group_name_H-M   'P 1'
#
loop_
_entity.id
_entity.type
_entity.pdbx_description
1 polymer ?
#
loop_
_entity_poly.entity_id
_entity_poly.type
_entity_poly.pdbx_seq_one_letter_code
_entity_poly.pdbx_strand_id
1 'polypeptide(L)'
;MQTSPTPTKKSVAVCGKGGTGKTVLTAMMAKVLWESGKNLKILLVDADPAMGLPSALGVNVGRTIGEIREEVIRTARRANRKETVEITNMLDYMVLNALCEMDSYSLLAMGRTESVGCFCPVNDLLREAIETLSESFDLILIDGEAGLEQINRKVVRRLDTLLVVTDATARGMQTAALIKEMVEVDRVVE
;
A
#
# COMPACT_ATOMS: atom_id res chain seq x y z
N MET A 1 -35.55 8.01 11.49
CA MET A 1 -34.28 7.27 11.27
C MET A 1 -33.52 8.01 10.19
N GLN A 2 -32.51 8.80 10.57
CA GLN A 2 -31.58 9.39 9.61
C GLN A 2 -30.63 8.28 9.18
N THR A 3 -30.64 7.94 7.89
CA THR A 3 -29.61 7.12 7.28
C THR A 3 -28.32 7.92 7.33
N SER A 4 -27.42 7.56 8.25
CA SER A 4 -26.04 8.02 8.21
C SER A 4 -25.46 7.69 6.83
N PRO A 5 -24.81 8.64 6.12
CA PRO A 5 -24.22 8.34 4.83
C PRO A 5 -23.18 7.24 5.03
N THR A 6 -23.25 6.19 4.22
CA THR A 6 -22.18 5.19 4.13
C THR A 6 -20.87 5.94 3.95
N PRO A 7 -19.82 5.69 4.76
CA PRO A 7 -18.53 6.32 4.55
C PRO A 7 -18.10 6.01 3.11
N THR A 8 -17.89 7.05 2.30
CA THR A 8 -17.17 6.87 1.05
C THR A 8 -15.80 6.32 1.42
N LYS A 9 -15.47 5.12 0.94
CA LYS A 9 -14.16 4.50 1.16
C LYS A 9 -13.12 5.46 0.60
N LYS A 10 -12.15 5.86 1.42
CA LYS A 10 -11.12 6.81 1.01
C LYS A 10 -9.77 6.14 0.90
N SER A 11 -9.04 6.49 -0.13
CA SER A 11 -7.68 6.07 -0.40
C SER A 11 -6.79 7.31 -0.47
N VAL A 12 -5.82 7.38 0.44
CA VAL A 12 -4.87 8.48 0.52
C VAL A 12 -3.47 7.92 0.38
N ALA A 13 -2.72 8.42 -0.60
CA ALA A 13 -1.32 8.06 -0.75
C ALA A 13 -0.43 9.24 -0.37
N VAL A 14 0.72 8.93 0.26
CA VAL A 14 1.74 9.90 0.63
C VAL A 14 2.98 9.65 -0.21
N CYS A 15 3.41 10.66 -0.95
CA CYS A 15 4.51 10.59 -1.91
C CYS A 15 5.41 11.82 -1.82
N GLY A 16 6.54 11.83 -2.53
CA GLY A 16 7.50 12.93 -2.50
C GLY A 16 8.94 12.45 -2.47
N LYS A 17 9.87 13.38 -2.26
CA LYS A 17 11.31 13.09 -2.25
C LYS A 17 11.68 12.13 -1.09
N GLY A 18 12.74 11.35 -1.26
CA GLY A 18 13.31 10.53 -0.19
C GLY A 18 13.74 11.38 1.00
N GLY A 19 13.47 10.92 2.22
CA GLY A 19 13.90 11.60 3.46
C GLY A 19 13.09 12.82 3.89
N THR A 20 11.98 13.15 3.23
CA THR A 20 11.11 14.30 3.60
C THR A 20 10.14 14.02 4.75
N GLY A 21 10.13 12.80 5.29
CA GLY A 21 9.27 12.43 6.42
C GLY A 21 7.91 11.82 6.05
N LYS A 22 7.72 11.33 4.82
CA LYS A 22 6.49 10.67 4.35
C LYS A 22 5.95 9.60 5.30
N THR A 23 6.77 8.62 5.63
CA THR A 23 6.43 7.52 6.55
C THR A 23 5.98 8.02 7.92
N VAL A 24 6.67 9.01 8.46
CA VAL A 24 6.33 9.62 9.75
C VAL A 24 5.00 10.36 9.66
N LEU A 25 4.78 11.10 8.57
CA LEU A 25 3.49 11.74 8.31
C LEU A 25 2.35 10.71 8.21
N THR A 26 2.54 9.63 7.46
CA THR A 26 1.55 8.55 7.33
C THR A 26 1.21 7.93 8.68
N ALA A 27 2.23 7.60 9.49
CA ALA A 27 2.04 7.06 10.84
C ALA A 27 1.29 8.04 11.77
N MET A 28 1.66 9.34 11.74
CA MET A 28 0.97 10.36 12.55
C MET A 28 -0.47 10.60 12.09
N MET A 29 -0.74 10.61 10.79
CA MET A 29 -2.09 10.71 10.25
C MET A 29 -2.95 9.56 10.74
N ALA A 30 -2.45 8.33 10.62
CA ALA A 30 -3.14 7.15 11.12
C ALA A 30 -3.46 7.28 12.62
N LYS A 31 -2.46 7.71 13.40
CA LYS A 31 -2.60 7.92 14.85
C LYS A 31 -3.71 8.89 15.21
N VAL A 32 -3.69 10.07 14.62
CA VAL A 32 -4.71 11.10 14.86
C VAL A 32 -6.10 10.59 14.45
N LEU A 33 -6.18 9.81 13.38
CA LEU A 33 -7.46 9.30 12.86
C LEU A 33 -8.06 8.21 13.75
N TRP A 34 -7.29 7.24 14.23
CA TRP A 34 -7.84 6.23 15.14
C TRP A 34 -8.11 6.80 16.53
N GLU A 35 -7.34 7.79 17.00
CA GLU A 35 -7.59 8.49 18.28
C GLU A 35 -8.79 9.45 18.20
N SER A 36 -9.29 9.76 17.00
CA SER A 36 -10.39 10.72 16.80
C SER A 36 -11.77 10.23 17.26
N GLY A 37 -11.90 8.96 17.65
CA GLY A 37 -13.17 8.37 18.08
C GLY A 37 -14.18 8.10 16.95
N LYS A 38 -13.77 8.25 15.68
CA LYS A 38 -14.62 8.02 14.49
C LYS A 38 -14.85 6.52 14.18
N ASN A 39 -14.20 5.62 14.90
CA ASN A 39 -14.30 4.16 14.74
C ASN A 39 -14.11 3.70 13.28
N LEU A 40 -13.10 4.26 12.60
CA LEU A 40 -12.78 3.94 11.22
C LEU A 40 -11.98 2.63 11.15
N LYS A 41 -12.32 1.75 10.23
CA LYS A 41 -11.45 0.64 9.83
C LYS A 41 -10.34 1.19 8.94
N ILE A 42 -9.14 1.30 9.49
CA ILE A 42 -7.97 1.85 8.79
C ILE A 42 -7.07 0.73 8.30
N LEU A 43 -6.77 0.73 7.00
CA LEU A 43 -5.71 -0.08 6.39
C LEU A 43 -4.49 0.81 6.14
N LEU A 44 -3.37 0.44 6.71
CA LEU A 44 -2.06 1.01 6.42
C LEU A 44 -1.34 0.11 5.42
N VAL A 45 -0.79 0.72 4.38
CA VAL A 45 -0.03 0.02 3.34
C VAL A 45 1.37 0.61 3.30
N ASP A 46 2.37 -0.21 3.58
CA ASP A 46 3.78 0.09 3.37
C ASP A 46 4.19 -0.43 1.99
N ALA A 47 4.34 0.48 1.03
CA ALA A 47 4.72 0.17 -0.36
C ALA A 47 6.23 0.40 -0.59
N ASP A 48 7.05 0.17 0.44
CA ASP A 48 8.51 0.31 0.41
C ASP A 48 9.17 -1.02 0.83
N PRO A 49 10.10 -1.59 0.04
CA PRO A 49 10.85 -2.77 0.45
C PRO A 49 11.62 -2.62 1.77
N ALA A 50 11.92 -1.39 2.21
CA ALA A 50 12.65 -1.10 3.44
C ALA A 50 11.80 -1.24 4.72
N MET A 51 10.47 -1.39 4.62
CA MET A 51 9.57 -1.56 5.77
C MET A 51 9.65 -0.42 6.79
N GLY A 52 9.63 0.82 6.28
CA GLY A 52 9.73 2.03 7.09
C GLY A 52 8.52 2.23 8.00
N LEU A 53 7.31 2.02 7.47
CA LEU A 53 6.06 2.27 8.22
C LEU A 53 5.85 1.29 9.38
N PRO A 54 6.06 -0.04 9.23
CA PRO A 54 6.04 -0.96 10.38
C PRO A 54 7.00 -0.54 11.49
N SER A 55 8.22 -0.13 11.13
CA SER A 55 9.22 0.32 12.09
C SER A 55 8.78 1.59 12.83
N ALA A 56 8.22 2.57 12.11
CA ALA A 56 7.70 3.80 12.71
C ALA A 56 6.52 3.56 13.68
N LEU A 57 5.74 2.50 13.45
CA LEU A 57 4.62 2.10 14.29
C LEU A 57 5.01 1.13 15.42
N GLY A 58 6.24 0.61 15.43
CA GLY A 58 6.69 -0.38 16.40
C GLY A 58 6.03 -1.75 16.21
N VAL A 59 5.68 -2.11 14.97
CA VAL A 59 4.98 -3.37 14.63
C VAL A 59 5.94 -4.39 14.03
N ASN A 60 5.89 -5.61 14.54
CA ASN A 60 6.57 -6.75 13.94
C ASN A 60 5.65 -7.41 12.91
N VAL A 61 5.97 -7.22 11.62
CA VAL A 61 5.23 -7.86 10.53
C VAL A 61 5.65 -9.32 10.43
N GLY A 62 4.69 -10.23 10.54
CA GLY A 62 4.95 -11.68 10.47
C GLY A 62 5.15 -12.21 9.06
N ARG A 63 4.50 -11.59 8.06
CA ARG A 63 4.60 -11.97 6.65
C ARG A 63 4.39 -10.78 5.72
N THR A 64 5.12 -10.72 4.62
CA THR A 64 5.09 -9.62 3.64
C THR A 64 4.59 -10.06 2.27
N ILE A 65 4.19 -9.11 1.42
CA ILE A 65 3.82 -9.38 0.03
C ILE A 65 5.01 -9.98 -0.76
N GLY A 66 6.23 -9.53 -0.47
CA GLY A 66 7.46 -10.08 -1.05
C GLY A 66 7.61 -11.58 -0.81
N GLU A 67 7.39 -12.04 0.43
CA GLU A 67 7.45 -13.46 0.79
C GLU A 67 6.32 -14.27 0.15
N ILE A 68 5.10 -13.71 0.07
CA ILE A 68 3.98 -14.35 -0.64
C ILE A 68 4.35 -14.61 -2.10
N ARG A 69 4.90 -13.59 -2.78
CA ARG A 69 5.34 -13.73 -4.17
C ARG A 69 6.37 -14.85 -4.33
N GLU A 70 7.33 -14.95 -3.43
CA GLU A 70 8.37 -15.99 -3.49
C GLU A 70 7.79 -17.40 -3.35
N GLU A 71 6.83 -17.56 -2.44
CA GLU A 71 6.13 -18.82 -2.25
C GLU A 71 5.30 -19.19 -3.48
N VAL A 72 4.60 -18.23 -4.08
CA VAL A 72 3.82 -18.42 -5.31
C VAL A 72 4.73 -18.85 -6.47
N ILE A 73 5.89 -18.19 -6.65
CA ILE A 73 6.88 -18.57 -7.66
C ILE A 73 7.37 -20.00 -7.42
N ARG A 74 7.65 -20.37 -6.16
CA ARG A 74 8.12 -21.71 -5.80
C ARG A 74 7.06 -22.79 -6.09
N THR A 75 5.79 -22.51 -5.80
CA THR A 75 4.67 -23.42 -6.07
C THR A 75 4.43 -23.54 -7.58
N ALA A 76 4.39 -22.42 -8.31
CA ALA A 76 4.18 -22.40 -9.76
C ALA A 76 5.26 -23.16 -10.54
N ARG A 77 6.53 -23.14 -10.09
CA ARG A 77 7.61 -23.93 -10.70
C ARG A 77 7.46 -25.45 -10.51
N ARG A 78 6.68 -25.88 -9.53
CA ARG A 78 6.41 -27.29 -9.22
C ARG A 78 5.08 -27.79 -9.81
N ALA A 79 4.23 -26.87 -10.24
CA ALA A 79 2.86 -27.10 -10.68
C ALA A 79 2.76 -27.57 -12.15
N ASN A 80 1.80 -28.46 -12.45
CA ASN A 80 1.39 -28.77 -13.82
C ASN A 80 0.23 -27.86 -14.30
N ARG A 81 0.00 -27.78 -15.62
CA ARG A 81 -0.91 -26.82 -16.30
C ARG A 81 -2.39 -26.80 -15.84
N LYS A 82 -2.83 -27.68 -14.93
CA LYS A 82 -4.21 -27.75 -14.38
C LYS A 82 -4.41 -26.96 -13.08
N GLU A 83 -3.36 -26.35 -12.51
CA GLU A 83 -3.36 -25.82 -11.13
C GLU A 83 -3.64 -24.30 -11.01
N THR A 84 -3.93 -23.58 -12.10
CA THR A 84 -4.03 -22.10 -12.07
C THR A 84 -5.15 -21.56 -11.16
N VAL A 85 -6.30 -22.25 -11.07
CA VAL A 85 -7.42 -21.81 -10.20
C VAL A 85 -7.12 -22.05 -8.71
N GLU A 86 -6.36 -23.10 -8.38
CA GLU A 86 -5.95 -23.37 -6.99
C GLU A 86 -4.96 -22.31 -6.48
N ILE A 87 -4.11 -21.80 -7.37
CA ILE A 87 -3.14 -20.74 -7.04
C ILE A 87 -3.85 -19.42 -6.70
N THR A 88 -4.92 -19.03 -7.41
CA THR A 88 -5.65 -17.79 -7.11
C THR A 88 -6.33 -17.82 -5.74
N ASN A 89 -7.05 -18.90 -5.40
CA ASN A 89 -7.66 -19.00 -4.07
C ASN A 89 -6.62 -19.07 -2.95
N MET A 90 -5.45 -19.67 -3.22
CA MET A 90 -4.34 -19.69 -2.29
C MET A 90 -3.75 -18.28 -2.08
N LEU A 91 -3.65 -17.47 -3.13
CA LEU A 91 -3.17 -16.09 -3.07
C LEU A 91 -4.02 -15.23 -2.14
N ASP A 92 -5.35 -15.25 -2.28
CA ASP A 92 -6.26 -14.48 -1.42
C ASP A 92 -6.07 -14.84 0.05
N TYR A 93 -6.01 -16.14 0.35
CA TYR A 93 -5.73 -16.61 1.70
C TYR A 93 -4.36 -16.15 2.21
N MET A 94 -3.33 -16.21 1.37
CA MET A 94 -1.99 -15.74 1.73
C MET A 94 -1.96 -14.25 2.03
N VAL A 95 -2.64 -13.42 1.24
CA VAL A 95 -2.78 -11.98 1.45
C VAL A 95 -3.46 -11.68 2.78
N LEU A 96 -4.57 -12.37 3.09
CA LEU A 96 -5.25 -12.23 4.38
C LEU A 96 -4.32 -12.59 5.55
N ASN A 97 -3.48 -13.62 5.41
CA ASN A 97 -2.50 -13.99 6.44
C ASN A 97 -1.31 -13.02 6.56
N ALA A 98 -1.03 -12.21 5.54
CA ALA A 98 0.00 -11.15 5.63
C ALA A 98 -0.53 -9.85 6.25
N LEU A 99 -1.84 -9.74 6.45
CA LEU A 99 -2.43 -8.62 7.15
C LEU A 99 -2.08 -8.70 8.64
N CYS A 100 -1.37 -7.70 9.13
CA CYS A 100 -1.09 -7.56 10.55
C CYS A 100 -2.23 -6.76 11.19
N GLU A 101 -3.12 -7.46 11.90
CA GLU A 101 -4.26 -6.85 12.60
C GLU A 101 -3.83 -6.33 13.97
N MET A 102 -4.10 -5.05 14.21
CA MET A 102 -3.93 -4.38 15.49
C MET A 102 -5.30 -3.92 16.01
N ASP A 103 -5.37 -3.49 17.27
CA ASP A 103 -6.64 -3.06 17.89
C ASP A 103 -7.32 -1.88 17.16
N SER A 104 -6.53 -1.03 16.49
CA SER A 104 -7.01 0.24 15.90
C SER A 104 -6.82 0.37 14.39
N TYR A 105 -6.06 -0.53 13.77
CA TYR A 105 -5.77 -0.51 12.33
C TYR A 105 -5.26 -1.89 11.88
N SER A 106 -5.23 -2.11 10.58
CA SER A 106 -4.53 -3.24 9.97
C SER A 106 -3.36 -2.73 9.13
N LEU A 107 -2.30 -3.51 9.03
CA LEU A 107 -1.08 -3.15 8.29
C LEU A 107 -0.72 -4.23 7.28
N LEU A 108 -0.49 -3.80 6.03
CA LEU A 108 0.04 -4.62 4.97
C LEU A 108 1.41 -4.07 4.54
N ALA A 109 2.44 -4.90 4.52
CA ALA A 109 3.79 -4.48 4.14
C ALA A 109 4.31 -5.19 2.90
N MET A 110 4.97 -4.41 2.04
CA MET A 110 5.57 -4.90 0.80
C MET A 110 6.74 -5.84 1.09
N GLY A 111 7.70 -5.41 1.92
CA GLY A 111 8.88 -6.19 2.26
C GLY A 111 9.90 -6.34 1.12
N ARG A 112 11.10 -6.81 1.46
CA ARG A 112 12.16 -7.10 0.47
C ARG A 112 11.85 -8.35 -0.32
N THR A 113 12.37 -8.40 -1.55
CA THR A 113 12.39 -9.62 -2.37
C THR A 113 13.81 -10.02 -2.70
N GLU A 114 14.12 -11.30 -2.65
CA GLU A 114 15.45 -11.84 -2.96
C GLU A 114 15.52 -12.48 -4.36
N SER A 115 14.38 -12.64 -5.03
CA SER A 115 14.25 -13.47 -6.23
C SER A 115 14.37 -12.71 -7.57
N VAL A 116 15.29 -13.19 -8.42
CA VAL A 116 15.43 -12.79 -9.84
C VAL A 116 14.56 -13.71 -10.72
N GLY A 117 13.57 -13.14 -11.40
CA GLY A 117 12.69 -13.89 -12.32
C GLY A 117 11.30 -13.25 -12.47
N CYS A 118 10.76 -13.30 -13.68
CA CYS A 118 9.51 -12.65 -14.07
C CYS A 118 8.35 -13.66 -14.07
N PHE A 119 7.41 -13.49 -13.15
CA PHE A 119 6.08 -14.13 -13.19
C PHE A 119 5.01 -13.13 -12.75
N CYS A 120 5.29 -12.32 -11.72
CA CYS A 120 4.55 -11.10 -11.40
C CYS A 120 5.47 -10.13 -10.63
N PRO A 121 5.53 -8.83 -10.99
CA PRO A 121 6.11 -7.79 -10.13
C PRO A 121 5.42 -7.77 -8.76
N VAL A 122 6.17 -7.61 -7.65
CA VAL A 122 5.57 -7.51 -6.29
C VAL A 122 4.46 -6.48 -6.23
N ASN A 123 4.65 -5.38 -6.93
CA ASN A 123 3.70 -4.28 -6.87
C ASN A 123 2.34 -4.68 -7.45
N ASP A 124 2.31 -5.54 -8.47
CA ASP A 124 1.05 -6.03 -9.03
C ASP A 124 0.29 -6.88 -8.02
N LEU A 125 1.00 -7.74 -7.28
CA LEU A 125 0.43 -8.50 -6.16
C LEU A 125 -0.02 -7.58 -5.01
N LEU A 126 0.77 -6.55 -4.69
CA LEU A 126 0.41 -5.56 -3.67
C LEU A 126 -0.87 -4.80 -4.09
N ARG A 127 -0.99 -4.42 -5.36
CA ARG A 127 -2.17 -3.75 -5.92
C ARG A 127 -3.40 -4.64 -5.85
N GLU A 128 -3.30 -5.90 -6.27
CA GLU A 128 -4.40 -6.86 -6.14
C GLU A 128 -4.78 -7.08 -4.68
N ALA A 129 -3.81 -7.19 -3.78
CA ALA A 129 -4.06 -7.29 -2.34
C ALA A 129 -4.81 -6.07 -1.79
N ILE A 130 -4.41 -4.85 -2.16
CA ILE A 130 -5.10 -3.62 -1.75
C ILE A 130 -6.52 -3.60 -2.31
N GLU A 131 -6.73 -3.98 -3.58
CA GLU A 131 -8.05 -4.05 -4.20
C GLU A 131 -8.97 -5.03 -3.45
N THR A 132 -8.50 -6.25 -3.20
CA THR A 132 -9.24 -7.28 -2.44
C THR A 132 -9.56 -6.82 -1.03
N LEU A 133 -8.60 -6.20 -0.34
CA LEU A 133 -8.79 -5.75 1.05
C LEU A 133 -9.65 -4.48 1.14
N SER A 134 -9.62 -3.62 0.11
CA SER A 134 -10.27 -2.30 0.12
C SER A 134 -11.75 -2.37 0.50
N GLU A 135 -12.40 -3.51 0.23
CA GLU A 135 -13.80 -3.66 0.53
C GLU A 135 -14.11 -3.62 2.03
N SER A 136 -13.15 -4.02 2.87
CA SER A 136 -13.30 -4.21 4.31
C SER A 136 -12.90 -2.98 5.15
N PHE A 137 -12.36 -1.93 4.53
CA PHE A 137 -11.82 -0.75 5.21
C PHE A 137 -12.53 0.55 4.80
N ASP A 138 -12.65 1.48 5.76
CA ASP A 138 -13.22 2.81 5.53
C ASP A 138 -12.17 3.78 4.97
N LEU A 139 -10.90 3.56 5.35
CA LEU A 139 -9.78 4.40 4.96
C LEU A 139 -8.53 3.55 4.68
N ILE A 140 -7.88 3.81 3.56
CA ILE A 140 -6.61 3.22 3.17
C ILE A 140 -5.57 4.35 3.14
N LEU A 141 -4.51 4.22 3.94
CA LEU A 141 -3.36 5.11 3.93
C LEU A 141 -2.15 4.38 3.36
N ILE A 142 -1.56 4.94 2.31
CA ILE A 142 -0.50 4.28 1.54
C ILE A 142 0.78 5.10 1.68
N ASP A 143 1.77 4.52 2.35
CA ASP A 143 3.13 5.06 2.41
C ASP A 143 3.92 4.56 1.21
N GLY A 144 4.17 5.44 0.25
CA GLY A 144 4.93 5.11 -0.94
C GLY A 144 6.41 5.48 -0.84
N GLU A 145 7.25 4.72 -1.56
CA GLU A 145 8.64 5.10 -1.83
C GLU A 145 8.72 6.45 -2.59
N ALA A 146 9.94 6.98 -2.75
CA ALA A 146 10.15 8.24 -3.44
C ALA A 146 9.78 8.15 -4.95
N GLY A 147 8.70 8.84 -5.34
CA GLY A 147 8.31 9.03 -6.75
C GLY A 147 6.96 8.40 -7.11
N LEU A 148 6.29 8.98 -8.10
CA LEU A 148 4.93 8.57 -8.51
C LEU A 148 4.91 7.21 -9.22
N GLU A 149 6.00 6.82 -9.90
CA GLU A 149 6.07 5.58 -10.68
C GLU A 149 5.78 4.31 -9.86
N GLN A 150 6.04 4.35 -8.55
CA GLN A 150 5.71 3.26 -7.63
C GLN A 150 4.24 3.28 -7.23
N ILE A 151 3.67 4.46 -6.92
CA ILE A 151 2.29 4.57 -6.42
C ILE A 151 1.26 4.43 -7.55
N ASN A 152 1.48 5.11 -8.68
CA ASN A 152 0.47 5.36 -9.70
C ASN A 152 0.31 4.20 -10.71
N ARG A 153 1.42 3.63 -11.20
CA ARG A 153 1.35 2.59 -12.24
C ARG A 153 1.31 1.18 -11.68
N LYS A 154 1.65 1.01 -10.40
CA LYS A 154 2.02 -0.28 -9.86
C LYS A 154 1.26 -0.67 -8.59
N VAL A 155 0.78 0.27 -7.76
CA VAL A 155 0.24 -0.05 -6.42
C VAL A 155 -1.26 0.26 -6.27
N VAL A 156 -1.82 1.30 -6.90
CA VAL A 156 -3.28 1.56 -6.85
C VAL A 156 -3.81 2.07 -8.19
N ARG A 157 -5.03 1.67 -8.57
CA ARG A 157 -5.68 2.13 -9.82
C ARG A 157 -6.26 3.55 -9.74
N ARG A 158 -6.79 3.96 -8.59
CA ARG A 158 -7.39 5.28 -8.34
C ARG A 158 -7.20 5.70 -6.88
N LEU A 159 -6.90 6.97 -6.66
CA LEU A 159 -6.76 7.56 -5.33
C LEU A 159 -7.77 8.69 -5.12
N ASP A 160 -8.30 8.83 -3.91
CA ASP A 160 -9.14 9.98 -3.55
C ASP A 160 -8.29 11.21 -3.23
N THR A 161 -7.07 11.00 -2.71
CA THR A 161 -6.17 12.09 -2.34
C THR A 161 -4.72 11.65 -2.46
N LEU A 162 -3.90 12.50 -3.07
CA LEU A 162 -2.45 12.35 -3.08
C LEU A 162 -1.80 13.50 -2.28
N LEU A 163 -1.05 13.15 -1.25
CA LEU A 163 -0.26 14.09 -0.45
C LEU A 163 1.20 14.07 -0.92
N VAL A 164 1.69 15.23 -1.38
CA VAL A 164 3.06 15.40 -1.85
C VAL A 164 3.89 16.10 -0.77
N VAL A 165 4.79 15.36 -0.12
CA VAL A 165 5.65 15.86 0.96
C VAL A 165 7.01 16.25 0.42
N THR A 166 7.38 17.51 0.64
CA THR A 166 8.63 18.08 0.13
C THR A 166 9.38 18.87 1.21
N ASP A 167 10.67 19.09 0.98
CA ASP A 167 11.52 19.97 1.77
C ASP A 167 11.75 21.30 1.03
N ALA A 168 12.33 22.29 1.71
CA ALA A 168 12.63 23.60 1.11
C ALA A 168 13.87 23.58 0.18
N THR A 169 14.21 22.43 -0.41
CA THR A 169 15.34 22.31 -1.34
C THR A 169 14.88 22.43 -2.78
N ALA A 170 15.76 22.95 -3.66
CA ALA A 170 15.48 23.00 -5.10
C ALA A 170 15.10 21.63 -5.67
N ARG A 171 15.79 20.57 -5.23
CA ARG A 171 15.49 19.18 -5.63
C ARG A 171 14.10 18.75 -5.14
N GLY A 172 13.72 19.08 -3.91
CA GLY A 172 12.39 18.77 -3.39
C GLY A 172 11.29 19.43 -4.21
N MET A 173 11.44 20.72 -4.54
CA MET A 173 10.49 21.45 -5.38
C MET A 173 10.39 20.87 -6.79
N GLN A 174 11.52 20.47 -7.40
CA GLN A 174 11.53 19.78 -8.70
C GLN A 174 10.80 18.43 -8.66
N THR A 175 11.05 17.62 -7.63
CA THR A 175 10.34 16.34 -7.44
C THR A 175 8.84 16.55 -7.27
N ALA A 176 8.42 17.55 -6.48
CA ALA A 176 7.02 17.87 -6.29
C ALA A 176 6.33 18.35 -7.60
N ALA A 177 7.04 19.16 -8.40
CA ALA A 177 6.54 19.62 -9.70
C ALA A 177 6.36 18.45 -10.69
N LEU A 178 7.34 17.54 -10.77
CA LEU A 178 7.26 16.35 -11.61
C LEU A 178 6.13 15.41 -11.18
N ILE A 179 5.96 15.21 -9.87
CA ILE A 179 4.83 14.47 -9.31
C ILE A 179 3.49 15.09 -9.73
N LYS A 180 3.37 16.41 -9.64
CA LYS A 180 2.16 17.13 -10.05
C LYS A 180 1.85 16.92 -11.54
N GLU A 181 2.85 17.07 -12.40
CA GLU A 181 2.70 16.88 -13.84
C GLU A 181 2.25 15.45 -14.18
N MET A 182 2.85 14.44 -13.54
CA MET A 182 2.45 13.04 -13.71
C MET A 182 0.99 12.79 -13.30
N VAL A 183 0.54 13.39 -12.19
CA VAL A 183 -0.85 13.25 -11.74
C VAL A 183 -1.84 13.83 -12.75
N GLU A 184 -1.51 14.98 -13.34
CA GLU A 184 -2.34 15.63 -14.37
C GLU A 184 -2.43 14.80 -15.66
N VAL A 185 -1.32 14.15 -16.06
CA VAL A 185 -1.28 13.29 -17.25
C VAL A 185 -2.01 11.96 -17.04
N ASP A 186 -1.76 11.29 -15.91
CA ASP A 186 -2.25 9.93 -15.66
C ASP A 186 -3.65 9.87 -15.03
N ARG A 187 -4.22 11.01 -14.61
CA ARG A 187 -5.57 11.14 -14.00
C ARG A 187 -5.78 10.20 -12.81
N VAL A 188 -4.81 10.23 -11.90
CA VAL A 188 -4.67 9.29 -10.77
C VAL A 188 -5.62 9.62 -9.63
N VAL A 189 -6.02 10.89 -9.54
CA VAL A 189 -6.86 11.44 -8.48
C VAL A 189 -8.21 11.82 -9.08
N GLU A 190 -9.30 11.36 -8.47
CA GLU A 190 -10.69 11.71 -8.85
C GLU A 190 -11.14 13.10 -8.35
#